data_AF-A0A5D6XMI2-F1
#
_entry.id   AF-A0A5D6XMI2-F1
#
_cell.length_a   1.000
_cell.length_b   1.000
_cell.length_c   1.000
_cell.angle_alpha   90.00
_cell.angle_beta   90.00
_cell.angle_gamma   90.00
#
_symmetry.space_group_name_H-M   'P 1'
#
loop_
_entity.id
_entity.type
_entity.pdbx_description
1 polymer ?
#
loop_
_entity_poly.entity_id
_entity_poly.type
_entity_poly.pdbx_seq_one_letter_code
_entity_poly.pdbx_strand_id
1 'polypeptide(L)'
;MCRHIVNATFAFQAPCCRRWFDCSECHFEATDHRLEAAAELALLCRACERPFRKILSALDAEDDSCPHCSAALVVATIRERAASITEDSSSSAEVVTKAASRS
;
A
#
# COMPACT_ATOMS: atom_id res chain seq x y z
N MET A 1 -8.93 -16.60 3.79
CA MET A 1 -9.32 -15.45 2.95
C MET A 1 -9.92 -14.42 3.87
N CYS A 2 -9.31 -13.24 3.92
CA CYS A 2 -9.77 -12.12 4.70
C CYS A 2 -11.22 -11.75 4.34
N ARG A 3 -12.05 -11.46 5.35
CA ARG A 3 -13.39 -10.86 5.13
C ARG A 3 -13.33 -9.34 5.04
N HIS A 4 -12.26 -8.73 5.55
CA HIS A 4 -12.09 -7.28 5.66
C HIS A 4 -11.39 -6.67 4.44
N ILE A 5 -10.43 -7.39 3.85
CA ILE A 5 -9.69 -6.98 2.65
C ILE A 5 -9.96 -7.98 1.53
N VAL A 6 -10.73 -7.56 0.52
CA VAL A 6 -11.00 -8.35 -0.67
C VAL A 6 -9.70 -8.56 -1.44
N ASN A 7 -9.39 -9.81 -1.80
CA ASN A 7 -8.18 -10.20 -2.51
C ASN A 7 -6.86 -9.82 -1.81
N ALA A 8 -6.79 -9.96 -0.47
CA ALA A 8 -5.55 -9.79 0.27
C ALA A 8 -4.40 -10.62 -0.34
N THR A 9 -3.39 -9.93 -0.87
CA THR A 9 -2.25 -10.53 -1.59
C THR A 9 -1.16 -11.05 -0.65
N PHE A 10 -1.21 -10.67 0.62
CA PHE A 10 -0.24 -11.05 1.64
C PHE A 10 -0.93 -11.40 2.96
N ALA A 11 -0.27 -12.26 3.74
CA ALA A 11 -0.55 -12.43 5.16
C ALA A 11 0.65 -11.95 5.96
N PHE A 12 0.44 -11.39 7.15
CA PHE A 12 1.53 -11.02 8.06
C PHE A 12 1.54 -11.92 9.28
N GLN A 13 2.74 -12.13 9.84
CA GLN A 13 2.89 -12.79 11.12
C GLN A 13 2.78 -11.76 12.24
N ALA A 14 1.80 -11.92 13.13
CA ALA A 14 1.64 -11.05 14.28
C ALA A 14 2.81 -11.26 15.27
N PRO A 15 3.52 -10.19 15.68
CA PRO A 15 4.68 -10.31 16.58
C PRO A 15 4.31 -10.85 17.96
N CYS A 16 3.10 -10.52 18.44
CA CYS A 16 2.59 -10.92 19.76
C CYS A 16 2.35 -12.43 19.92
N CYS A 17 1.81 -13.10 18.90
CA CYS A 17 1.39 -14.50 19.00
C CYS A 17 1.98 -15.41 17.91
N ARG A 18 2.84 -14.88 17.03
CA ARG A 18 3.54 -15.58 15.95
C ARG A 18 2.62 -16.35 14.98
N ARG A 19 1.34 -15.97 14.93
CA ARG A 19 0.32 -16.51 14.02
C ARG A 19 0.18 -15.63 12.79
N TRP A 20 -0.23 -16.23 11.68
CA TRP A 20 -0.41 -15.56 10.40
C TRP A 20 -1.85 -15.05 10.25
N PHE A 21 -1.99 -13.80 9.85
CA PHE A 21 -3.28 -13.15 9.61
C PHE A 21 -3.26 -12.35 8.31
N ASP A 22 -4.41 -12.26 7.64
CA ASP A 22 -4.51 -11.49 6.40
C ASP A 22 -4.70 -9.97 6.66
N CYS A 23 -5.20 -9.58 7.83
CA CYS A 23 -5.31 -8.18 8.26
C CYS A 23 -5.37 -8.06 9.79
N SER A 24 -5.26 -6.83 10.32
CA SER A 24 -5.34 -6.55 11.76
C SER A 24 -6.70 -6.86 12.37
N GLU A 25 -7.79 -6.68 11.62
CA GLU A 25 -9.14 -7.02 12.08
C GLU A 25 -9.32 -8.53 12.25
N CYS A 26 -8.77 -9.33 11.33
CA CYS A 26 -8.71 -10.79 11.47
C CYS A 26 -7.94 -11.22 12.72
N HIS A 27 -6.89 -10.49 13.12
CA HIS A 27 -6.17 -10.75 14.38
C HIS A 27 -7.03 -10.38 15.60
N PHE A 28 -7.70 -9.24 15.57
CA PHE A 28 -8.57 -8.79 16.65
C PHE A 28 -9.77 -9.74 16.88
N GLU A 29 -10.36 -10.28 15.82
CA GLU A 29 -11.44 -11.27 15.92
C GLU A 29 -10.98 -12.63 16.44
N ALA A 30 -9.73 -13.00 16.15
CA ALA A 30 -9.18 -14.32 16.50
C ALA A 30 -8.46 -14.35 17.84
N THR A 31 -8.24 -13.20 18.49
CA THR A 31 -7.39 -13.10 19.68
C THR A 31 -7.91 -12.08 20.69
N ASP A 32 -7.75 -12.39 21.98
CA ASP A 32 -8.19 -11.52 23.08
C ASP A 32 -7.14 -10.47 23.51
N HIS A 33 -6.19 -10.14 22.63
CA HIS A 33 -5.12 -9.17 22.92
C HIS A 33 -4.91 -8.19 21.76
N ARG A 34 -4.32 -7.04 22.07
CA ARG A 34 -3.97 -6.05 21.05
C ARG A 34 -2.74 -6.49 20.26
N LEU A 35 -2.73 -6.17 18.97
CA LEU A 35 -1.57 -6.35 18.12
C LEU A 35 -0.42 -5.48 18.62
N GLU A 36 0.73 -6.09 18.87
CA GLU A 36 1.94 -5.39 19.28
C GLU A 36 2.60 -4.67 18.09
N ALA A 37 3.15 -3.49 18.35
CA ALA A 37 3.95 -2.78 17.38
C ALA A 37 5.34 -3.44 17.26
N ALA A 38 5.84 -3.59 16.04
CA ALA A 38 7.18 -4.10 15.77
C ALA A 38 7.88 -3.22 14.73
N ALA A 39 9.20 -3.09 14.83
CA ALA A 39 10.00 -2.39 13.82
C ALA A 39 10.12 -3.18 12.51
N GLU A 40 9.88 -4.49 12.56
CA GLU A 40 9.99 -5.43 11.46
C GLU A 40 8.73 -6.31 11.41
N LEU A 41 8.24 -6.58 10.20
CA LEU A 41 7.11 -7.45 9.97
C LEU A 41 7.47 -8.57 8.99
N ALA A 42 7.15 -9.81 9.35
CA ALA A 42 7.23 -10.94 8.44
C ALA A 42 5.94 -11.07 7.64
N LEU A 43 6.07 -11.11 6.32
CA LEU A 43 4.99 -11.16 5.34
C LEU A 43 5.11 -12.46 4.53
N LEU A 44 3.97 -13.02 4.14
CA LEU A 44 3.85 -14.20 3.28
C LEU A 44 3.07 -13.81 2.05
N CYS A 45 3.69 -13.89 0.88
CA CYS A 45 3.02 -13.61 -0.39
C CYS A 45 2.08 -14.76 -0.76
N ARG A 46 0.82 -14.48 -1.07
CA ARG A 46 -0.14 -15.49 -1.54
C ARG A 46 0.10 -15.91 -2.99
N ALA A 47 0.79 -15.09 -3.78
CA ALA A 47 1.08 -15.39 -5.19
C ALA A 47 2.27 -16.35 -5.36
N CYS A 48 3.32 -16.20 -4.55
CA CYS A 48 4.53 -17.04 -4.66
C CYS A 48 4.80 -17.90 -3.42
N GLU A 49 3.96 -17.81 -2.39
CA GLU A 49 4.04 -18.57 -1.13
C GLU A 49 5.38 -18.46 -0.39
N ARG A 50 6.17 -17.43 -0.70
CA ARG A 50 7.47 -17.17 -0.06
C ARG A 50 7.34 -16.15 1.06
N PRO A 51 7.88 -16.45 2.27
CA PRO A 51 7.95 -15.48 3.34
C PRO A 51 9.11 -14.49 3.11
N PHE A 52 8.90 -13.23 3.45
CA PHE A 52 9.92 -12.18 3.43
C PHE A 52 9.68 -11.22 4.60
N ARG A 53 10.66 -10.36 4.90
CA ARG A 53 10.58 -9.39 5.99
C ARG A 53 10.66 -7.98 5.44
N LYS A 54 9.88 -7.07 6.04
CA LYS A 54 9.94 -5.63 5.77
C LYS A 54 10.16 -4.88 7.07
N ILE A 55 11.01 -3.87 7.04
CA ILE A 55 11.29 -3.00 8.18
C ILE A 55 10.33 -1.82 8.09
N LEU A 56 9.38 -1.74 9.03
CA LEU A 56 8.33 -0.70 9.03
C LEU A 56 8.91 0.70 9.23
N SER A 57 10.06 0.81 9.91
CA SER A 57 10.76 2.08 10.14
C SER A 57 11.50 2.62 8.91
N ALA A 58 11.61 1.84 7.84
CA ALA A 58 12.38 2.17 6.64
C ALA A 58 11.64 1.77 5.35
N LEU A 59 10.31 1.82 5.36
CA LEU A 59 9.51 1.55 4.15
C LEU A 59 9.72 2.68 3.14
N ASP A 60 10.30 2.34 2.00
CA ASP A 60 10.46 3.23 0.85
C ASP A 60 9.56 2.76 -0.32
N ALA A 61 9.48 3.54 -1.40
CA ALA A 61 8.64 3.20 -2.56
C ALA A 61 9.04 1.86 -3.24
N GLU A 62 10.29 1.43 -3.07
CA GLU A 62 10.78 0.13 -3.55
C GLU A 62 10.22 -1.04 -2.71
N ASP A 63 9.73 -0.76 -1.50
CA ASP A 63 9.16 -1.76 -0.60
C ASP A 63 7.69 -2.08 -0.86
N ASP A 64 7.06 -1.46 -1.87
CA ASP A 64 5.66 -1.66 -2.25
C ASP A 64 5.39 -2.97 -3.01
N SER A 65 6.39 -3.82 -3.19
CA SER A 65 6.23 -5.10 -3.89
C SER A 65 6.94 -6.27 -3.22
N CYS A 66 6.46 -7.48 -3.55
CA CYS A 66 7.11 -8.71 -3.14
C CYS A 66 8.47 -8.85 -3.84
N PRO A 67 9.57 -9.07 -3.09
CA PRO A 67 10.91 -9.22 -3.68
C PRO A 67 11.09 -10.49 -4.52
N HIS A 68 10.12 -11.42 -4.47
CA HIS A 68 10.21 -12.69 -5.19
C HIS A 68 9.40 -12.73 -6.48
N CYS A 69 8.24 -12.07 -6.53
CA CYS A 69 7.32 -12.16 -7.65
C CYS A 69 6.75 -10.81 -8.08
N SER A 70 7.24 -9.69 -7.54
CA SER A 70 6.80 -8.33 -7.87
C SER A 70 5.32 -8.03 -7.63
N ALA A 71 4.60 -8.87 -6.89
CA ALA A 71 3.20 -8.60 -6.53
C ALA A 71 3.13 -7.37 -5.63
N ALA A 72 2.25 -6.41 -5.94
CA ALA A 72 2.09 -5.18 -5.16
C ALA A 72 1.51 -5.46 -3.77
N LEU A 73 2.18 -4.93 -2.73
CA LEU A 73 1.79 -5.01 -1.32
C LEU A 73 0.58 -4.15 -0.99
N VAL A 74 0.47 -2.99 -1.65
CA VAL A 74 -0.71 -2.14 -1.60
C VAL A 74 -1.66 -2.56 -2.72
N VAL A 75 -2.75 -3.23 -2.37
CA VAL A 75 -3.89 -3.33 -3.26
C VAL A 75 -4.60 -1.99 -3.17
N ALA A 76 -4.50 -1.15 -4.22
CA ALA A 76 -5.32 0.05 -4.34
C ALA A 76 -6.79 -0.37 -4.18
N THR A 77 -7.37 -0.08 -3.01
CA THR A 77 -8.79 -0.32 -2.80
C THR A 77 -9.54 0.44 -3.88
N ILE A 78 -10.53 -0.18 -4.52
CA ILE A 78 -11.33 0.44 -5.58
C ILE A 78 -12.23 1.52 -4.95
N ARG A 79 -11.61 2.61 -4.50
CA ARG A 79 -12.23 3.87 -4.09
C ARG A 79 -11.51 5.09 -4.68
N GLU A 80 -10.46 4.87 -5.48
CA GLU A 80 -9.73 5.92 -6.21
C GLU A 80 -9.71 5.75 -7.73
N ARG A 81 -10.43 4.78 -8.30
CA ARG A 81 -10.63 4.71 -9.76
C ARG A 81 -11.51 5.84 -10.33
N ALA A 82 -11.92 6.79 -9.50
CA ALA A 82 -12.68 7.98 -9.89
C ALA A 82 -11.88 9.30 -9.78
N ALA A 83 -10.63 9.31 -9.32
CA ALA A 83 -9.94 10.55 -8.96
C ALA A 83 -8.59 10.84 -9.66
N SER A 84 -7.96 9.89 -10.36
CA SER A 84 -6.59 10.08 -10.90
C SER A 84 -6.50 10.23 -12.43
N ILE A 85 -7.59 10.58 -13.12
CA ILE A 85 -7.52 11.09 -14.50
C ILE A 85 -7.67 12.62 -14.47
N THR A 86 -6.58 13.30 -14.12
CA THR A 86 -6.17 14.61 -14.65
C THR A 86 -4.64 14.63 -14.49
N GLU A 87 -3.84 14.30 -15.52
CA GLU A 87 -3.33 15.26 -16.52
C GLU A 87 -2.50 16.39 -15.84
N ASP A 88 -1.30 16.77 -16.23
CA ASP A 88 -0.55 16.55 -17.48
C ASP A 88 0.87 17.10 -17.31
N SER A 89 1.79 16.57 -18.12
CA SER A 89 3.11 17.13 -18.38
C SER A 89 3.00 18.24 -19.43
N SER A 90 3.21 19.51 -19.09
CA SER A 90 3.65 20.56 -20.04
C SER A 90 4.12 21.77 -19.23
N SER A 91 5.42 22.01 -19.08
CA SER A 91 6.31 22.58 -20.12
C SER A 91 5.73 23.86 -20.73
N SER A 92 6.19 24.99 -20.17
CA SER A 92 6.41 26.31 -20.79
C SER A 92 5.34 26.87 -21.74
N ALA A 93 4.68 27.94 -21.30
CA ALA A 93 4.25 29.00 -22.20
C ALA A 93 4.48 30.36 -21.54
N GLU A 94 5.29 31.15 -22.24
CA GLU A 94 5.80 32.46 -21.88
C GLU A 94 4.72 33.51 -21.63
N VAL A 95 5.10 34.42 -20.73
CA VAL A 95 4.55 35.76 -20.55
C VAL A 95 4.78 36.57 -21.83
N VAL A 96 3.72 37.11 -22.44
CA VAL A 96 3.83 38.43 -23.07
C VAL A 96 2.55 39.23 -22.93
N THR A 97 2.68 40.30 -22.16
CA THR A 97 1.75 41.43 -22.04
C THR A 97 1.71 42.21 -23.35
N LYS A 98 0.53 42.67 -23.81
CA LYS A 98 0.41 44.05 -24.33
C LYS A 98 -1.03 44.55 -24.37
N ALA A 99 -1.21 45.72 -23.74
CA ALA A 99 -2.39 46.57 -23.72
C ALA A 99 -2.66 47.29 -25.05
N ALA A 100 -3.92 47.64 -25.29
CA ALA A 100 -4.45 48.86 -25.95
C ALA A 100 -5.97 48.66 -26.12
N SER A 101 -6.88 49.33 -25.39
CA SER A 101 -7.31 50.74 -25.48
C SER A 101 -7.81 51.18 -26.87
N ARG A 102 -9.00 51.80 -26.87
CA ARG A 102 -9.61 52.67 -27.91
C ARG A 102 -10.37 51.92 -29.02
N SER A 103 -11.58 52.28 -29.44
CA SER A 103 -12.39 53.51 -29.31
C SER A 103 -13.87 53.17 -29.32
#